data_AF-A0A7C5SLQ1-F1
#
_entry.id   AF-A0A7C5SLQ1-F1
#
_cell.length_a   1.000
_cell.length_b   1.000
_cell.length_c   1.000
_cell.angle_alpha   90.00
_cell.angle_beta   90.00
_cell.angle_gamma   90.00
#
_symmetry.space_group_name_H-M   'P 1'
#
loop_
_entity.id
_entity.type
_entity.pdbx_description
1 polymer ?
#
loop_
_entity_poly.entity_id
_entity_poly.type
_entity_poly.pdbx_seq_one_letter_code
_entity_poly.pdbx_strand_id
1 'polypeptide(L)'
;MTDIIMPSRRDVLAAGIGLLAAGGLTQAGSIAPDSPRSAASRGARAKNVIFMVADGMSIGTFSLADIALQHRDGRGLAWASLWDRPGTRRSMMSTRSADSLVTDSAAAGSSWGCGKRINNGSICWHDGHEVEPILVAAKRAGKSTGLVTTARITHATPAAFIAGVPSRNMEDEIARQILDRGVDVALGGGAVFLTPDLLAEYPGVTVVRTAEQLRAASSTRGRLVGVFTDSHMSYELDRPET
;
A
#
# COMPACT_ATOMS: atom_id res chain seq x y z
N MET A 1 17.02 -29.34 -52.23
CA MET A 1 17.62 -28.65 -51.07
C MET A 1 17.76 -27.19 -51.46
N THR A 2 16.81 -26.37 -51.03
CA THR A 2 16.77 -24.93 -51.30
C THR A 2 17.35 -24.23 -50.08
N ASP A 3 18.50 -23.59 -50.25
CA ASP A 3 19.16 -22.81 -49.19
C ASP A 3 18.36 -21.53 -48.89
N ILE A 4 17.99 -21.36 -47.62
CA ILE A 4 17.40 -20.13 -47.10
C ILE A 4 18.55 -19.15 -46.82
N ILE A 5 18.71 -18.16 -47.70
CA ILE A 5 19.64 -17.04 -47.48
C ILE A 5 18.98 -16.09 -46.46
N MET A 6 19.54 -16.01 -45.24
CA MET A 6 19.17 -14.95 -44.29
C MET A 6 19.82 -13.62 -44.71
N PRO A 7 19.06 -12.51 -44.77
CA PRO A 7 19.62 -11.21 -45.12
C PRO A 7 20.56 -10.70 -44.02
N SER A 8 21.63 -10.01 -44.42
CA SER A 8 22.63 -9.50 -43.50
C SER A 8 22.14 -8.23 -42.81
N ARG A 9 22.69 -7.91 -41.62
CA ARG A 9 22.36 -6.71 -40.84
C ARG A 9 22.52 -5.38 -41.59
N ARG A 10 23.22 -5.37 -42.74
CA ARG A 10 23.41 -4.17 -43.58
C ARG A 10 22.22 -3.90 -44.51
N ASP A 11 21.48 -4.93 -44.91
CA ASP A 11 20.36 -4.79 -45.86
C ASP A 11 19.12 -4.15 -45.21
N VAL A 12 18.94 -4.38 -43.90
CA VAL A 12 17.85 -3.79 -43.09
C VAL A 12 18.05 -2.28 -42.88
N LEU A 13 19.30 -1.80 -42.87
CA LEU A 13 19.62 -0.38 -42.69
C LEU A 13 19.52 0.43 -43.99
N ALA A 14 19.77 -0.18 -45.15
CA ALA A 14 19.62 0.48 -46.45
C ALA A 14 18.15 0.72 -46.82
N ALA A 15 17.23 -0.16 -46.41
CA ALA A 15 15.79 0.03 -46.61
C ALA A 15 15.17 1.13 -45.70
N GLY A 16 15.88 1.55 -44.63
CA GLY A 16 15.36 2.50 -43.64
C GLY A 16 15.63 3.98 -43.93
N ILE A 17 16.44 4.32 -44.94
CA ILE A 17 16.88 5.70 -45.20
C ILE A 17 16.15 6.33 -46.41
N GLY A 18 15.42 5.54 -47.19
CA GLY A 18 14.78 5.97 -48.44
C GLY A 18 13.35 6.52 -48.37
N LEU A 19 12.83 6.88 -47.19
CA LEU A 19 11.43 7.35 -47.05
C LEU A 19 11.29 8.60 -46.17
N LEU A 20 12.23 9.56 -46.28
CA LEU A 20 12.17 10.84 -45.55
C LEU A 20 12.26 12.09 -46.44
N ALA A 21 12.08 11.97 -47.75
CA ALA A 21 12.19 13.11 -48.67
C ALA A 21 11.02 13.18 -49.67
N ALA A 22 9.79 13.41 -49.18
CA ALA A 22 8.71 14.06 -49.93
C ALA A 22 7.42 14.11 -49.08
N GLY A 23 7.24 15.16 -48.29
CA GLY A 23 5.99 15.39 -47.55
C GLY A 23 6.08 16.69 -46.78
N GLY A 24 5.64 17.78 -47.41
CA GLY A 24 5.82 19.14 -46.91
C GLY A 24 5.24 19.41 -45.52
N LEU A 25 5.93 20.29 -44.80
CA LEU A 25 5.45 20.95 -43.59
C LEU A 25 4.14 21.70 -43.87
N THR A 26 3.03 21.20 -43.35
CA THR A 26 1.90 22.00 -42.84
C THR A 26 1.17 21.22 -41.74
N GLN A 27 1.82 21.02 -40.59
CA GLN A 27 1.08 20.60 -39.40
C GLN A 27 0.58 21.87 -38.68
N ALA A 28 -0.53 22.41 -39.18
CA ALA A 28 -1.36 23.28 -38.37
C ALA A 28 -1.87 22.43 -37.20
N GLY A 29 -1.37 22.69 -36.00
CA GLY A 29 -1.81 22.04 -34.78
C GLY A 29 -3.28 22.36 -34.54
N SER A 30 -4.16 21.49 -35.02
CA SER A 30 -5.54 21.43 -34.53
C SER A 30 -5.46 21.00 -33.07
N ILE A 31 -5.52 21.99 -32.17
CA ILE A 31 -5.90 21.75 -30.78
C ILE A 31 -7.29 21.16 -30.86
N ALA A 32 -7.40 19.83 -30.75
CA ALA A 32 -8.68 19.18 -30.59
C ALA A 32 -9.37 19.86 -29.39
N PRO A 33 -10.59 20.39 -29.54
CA PRO A 33 -11.30 20.95 -28.41
C PRO A 33 -11.38 19.85 -27.34
N ASP A 34 -11.04 20.22 -26.11
CA ASP A 34 -11.08 19.37 -24.93
C ASP A 34 -12.41 18.61 -24.96
N SER A 35 -12.39 17.32 -25.32
CA SER A 35 -13.58 16.50 -25.37
C SER A 35 -14.23 16.67 -24.01
N PRO A 36 -15.49 17.14 -23.91
CA PRO A 36 -16.12 17.37 -22.63
C PRO A 36 -15.96 16.08 -21.84
N ARG A 37 -15.22 16.14 -20.71
CA ARG A 37 -15.07 15.00 -19.80
C ARG A 37 -16.47 14.47 -19.63
N SER A 38 -16.76 13.34 -20.29
CA SER A 38 -18.02 12.64 -20.17
C SER A 38 -18.30 12.63 -18.68
N ALA A 39 -19.38 13.30 -18.28
CA ALA A 39 -19.75 13.44 -16.90
C ALA A 39 -19.84 12.01 -16.37
N ALA A 40 -18.75 11.56 -15.74
CA ALA A 40 -18.63 10.22 -15.24
C ALA A 40 -19.89 10.03 -14.41
N SER A 41 -20.69 9.02 -14.76
CA SER A 41 -21.87 8.67 -13.97
C SER A 41 -21.42 8.77 -12.53
N ARG A 42 -22.08 9.64 -11.74
CA ARG A 42 -21.69 9.87 -10.35
C ARG A 42 -21.86 8.52 -9.66
N GLY A 43 -20.80 7.72 -9.66
CA GLY A 43 -20.81 6.37 -9.17
C GLY A 43 -21.33 6.40 -7.74
N ALA A 44 -22.01 5.33 -7.34
CA ALA A 44 -22.48 5.21 -5.97
C ALA A 44 -21.33 5.55 -5.00
N ARG A 45 -21.58 6.47 -4.05
CA ARG A 45 -20.58 6.94 -3.10
C ARG A 45 -20.05 5.75 -2.29
N ALA A 46 -18.73 5.54 -2.32
CA ALA A 46 -18.08 4.49 -1.53
C ALA A 46 -18.33 4.71 -0.03
N LYS A 47 -18.89 3.69 0.64
CA LYS A 47 -19.13 3.70 2.09
C LYS A 47 -17.89 3.24 2.87
N ASN A 48 -17.20 2.25 2.32
CA ASN A 48 -16.06 1.54 2.92
C ASN A 48 -14.87 1.57 1.95
N VAL A 49 -13.66 1.65 2.50
CA VAL A 49 -12.40 1.56 1.76
C VAL A 49 -11.52 0.54 2.47
N ILE A 50 -11.02 -0.45 1.72
CA ILE A 50 -10.00 -1.39 2.18
C ILE A 50 -8.75 -1.10 1.36
N PHE A 51 -7.68 -0.72 2.04
CA PHE A 51 -6.40 -0.41 1.41
C PHE A 51 -5.38 -1.50 1.78
N MET A 52 -4.84 -2.19 0.79
CA MET A 52 -3.91 -3.30 0.98
C MET A 52 -2.54 -2.94 0.43
N VAL A 53 -1.50 -3.15 1.24
CA VAL A 53 -0.10 -2.91 0.86
C VAL A 53 0.68 -4.20 1.04
N ALA A 54 1.39 -4.60 -0.02
CA ALA A 54 2.46 -5.59 0.07
C ALA A 54 3.80 -4.83 0.05
N ASP A 55 4.40 -4.65 1.23
CA ASP A 55 5.62 -3.87 1.39
C ASP A 55 6.77 -4.46 0.56
N GLY A 56 7.51 -3.61 -0.16
CA GLY A 56 8.59 -4.04 -1.06
C GLY A 56 8.16 -4.79 -2.33
N MET A 57 6.86 -4.97 -2.60
CA MET A 57 6.40 -5.73 -3.77
C MET A 57 6.56 -4.95 -5.07
N SER A 58 7.64 -5.23 -5.79
CA SER A 58 7.80 -4.78 -7.18
C SER A 58 6.86 -5.54 -8.13
N ILE A 59 6.71 -5.05 -9.36
CA ILE A 59 5.98 -5.77 -10.41
C ILE A 59 6.59 -7.16 -10.65
N GLY A 60 7.93 -7.29 -10.59
CA GLY A 60 8.61 -8.57 -10.74
C GLY A 60 8.29 -9.57 -9.62
N THR A 61 8.20 -9.09 -8.38
CA THR A 61 7.81 -9.90 -7.22
C THR A 61 6.39 -10.44 -7.38
N PHE A 62 5.46 -9.60 -7.84
CA PHE A 62 4.08 -10.01 -8.12
C PHE A 62 4.02 -11.09 -9.20
N SER A 63 4.69 -10.88 -10.34
CA SER A 63 4.74 -11.85 -11.43
C SER A 63 5.35 -13.18 -11.02
N LEU A 64 6.46 -13.16 -10.26
CA LEU A 64 7.10 -14.37 -9.77
C LEU A 64 6.17 -15.15 -8.83
N ALA A 65 5.51 -14.48 -7.89
CA ALA A 65 4.60 -15.12 -6.96
C ALA A 65 3.40 -15.78 -7.68
N ASP A 66 2.86 -15.12 -8.71
CA ASP A 66 1.76 -15.67 -9.51
C ASP A 66 2.17 -16.92 -10.29
N ILE A 67 3.30 -16.85 -11.00
CA ILE A 67 3.83 -18.00 -11.76
C ILE A 67 4.17 -19.17 -10.84
N ALA A 68 4.82 -18.90 -9.71
CA ALA A 68 5.17 -19.94 -8.74
C ALA A 68 3.92 -20.66 -8.19
N LEU A 69 2.86 -19.91 -7.89
CA LEU A 69 1.60 -20.48 -7.39
C LEU A 69 0.88 -21.30 -8.47
N GLN A 70 0.90 -20.85 -9.73
CA GLN A 70 0.34 -21.61 -10.85
C GLN A 70 1.07 -22.95 -11.04
N HIS A 71 2.41 -22.95 -10.94
CA HIS A 71 3.19 -24.18 -11.07
C HIS A 71 3.03 -25.14 -9.89
N ARG A 72 2.97 -24.61 -8.65
CA ARG A 72 2.90 -25.44 -7.44
C ARG A 72 1.50 -25.97 -7.16
N ASP A 73 0.49 -25.10 -7.31
CA ASP A 73 -0.87 -25.34 -6.82
C ASP A 73 -1.91 -25.37 -7.95
N GLY A 74 -1.52 -25.14 -9.21
CA GLY A 74 -2.44 -25.07 -10.35
C GLY A 74 -3.36 -23.84 -10.35
N ARG A 75 -3.06 -22.82 -9.54
CA ARG A 75 -3.88 -21.60 -9.38
C ARG A 75 -3.05 -20.33 -9.34
N GLY A 76 -3.60 -19.22 -9.85
CA GLY A 76 -3.00 -17.88 -9.73
C GLY A 76 -3.28 -17.19 -8.40
N LEU A 77 -2.66 -16.03 -8.19
CA LEU A 77 -2.91 -15.16 -7.04
C LEU A 77 -4.36 -14.71 -7.01
N ALA A 78 -4.95 -14.71 -5.80
CA ALA A 78 -6.27 -14.11 -5.59
C ALA A 78 -6.27 -12.61 -5.95
N TRP A 79 -5.15 -11.90 -5.80
CA TRP A 79 -5.01 -10.52 -6.26
C TRP A 79 -5.13 -10.43 -7.78
N ALA A 80 -4.46 -11.31 -8.53
CA ALA A 80 -4.48 -11.29 -10.00
C ALA A 80 -5.90 -11.48 -10.54
N SER A 81 -6.71 -12.37 -9.94
CA SER A 81 -8.09 -12.59 -10.36
C SER A 81 -9.03 -11.39 -10.11
N LEU A 82 -8.63 -10.41 -9.28
CA LEU A 82 -9.39 -9.16 -9.14
C LEU A 82 -9.33 -8.29 -10.40
N TRP A 83 -8.31 -8.47 -11.25
CA TRP A 83 -8.14 -7.68 -12.47
C TRP A 83 -9.21 -7.96 -13.52
N ASP A 84 -9.80 -9.15 -13.51
CA ASP A 84 -10.86 -9.54 -14.43
C ASP A 84 -12.24 -9.01 -14.01
N ARG A 85 -12.35 -8.43 -12.81
CA ARG A 85 -13.62 -7.89 -12.32
C ARG A 85 -14.01 -6.61 -13.07
N PRO A 86 -15.26 -6.49 -13.53
CA PRO A 86 -15.76 -5.25 -14.13
C PRO A 86 -15.56 -4.05 -13.20
N GLY A 87 -15.04 -2.96 -13.75
CA GLY A 87 -14.76 -1.74 -12.98
C GLY A 87 -13.39 -1.70 -12.30
N THR A 88 -12.61 -2.78 -12.32
CA THR A 88 -11.22 -2.73 -11.84
C THR A 88 -10.38 -1.78 -12.71
N ARG A 89 -9.48 -1.05 -12.06
CA ARG A 89 -8.52 -0.14 -12.70
C ARG A 89 -7.12 -0.51 -12.24
N ARG A 90 -6.17 -0.48 -13.17
CA ARG A 90 -4.75 -0.64 -12.91
C ARG A 90 -4.06 0.67 -13.27
N SER A 91 -3.10 1.08 -12.48
CA SER A 91 -2.36 2.32 -12.69
C SER A 91 -0.95 2.16 -12.16
N MET A 92 -0.04 2.94 -12.74
CA MET A 92 1.31 3.10 -12.21
C MET A 92 1.35 4.35 -11.33
N MET A 93 2.16 4.31 -10.29
CA MET A 93 2.41 5.46 -9.42
C MET A 93 3.91 5.66 -9.26
N SER A 94 4.33 6.93 -9.23
CA SER A 94 5.69 7.28 -8.81
C SER A 94 5.77 7.16 -7.29
N THR A 95 6.77 6.43 -6.80
CA THR A 95 6.96 6.14 -5.38
C THR A 95 8.05 6.99 -4.73
N ARG A 96 8.63 7.98 -5.41
CA ARG A 96 9.68 8.82 -4.83
C ARG A 96 9.19 9.56 -3.58
N SER A 97 10.07 9.71 -2.58
CA SER A 97 9.81 10.53 -1.39
C SER A 97 9.98 12.01 -1.72
N ALA A 98 9.79 12.88 -0.72
CA ALA A 98 10.04 14.32 -0.89
C ALA A 98 11.53 14.65 -1.10
N ASP A 99 12.43 13.81 -0.57
CA ASP A 99 13.88 14.05 -0.48
C ASP A 99 14.74 13.03 -1.25
N SER A 100 14.16 11.96 -1.80
CA SER A 100 14.89 10.89 -2.48
C SER A 100 14.11 10.31 -3.67
N LEU A 101 14.84 9.79 -4.66
CA LEU A 101 14.26 9.00 -5.76
C LEU A 101 13.80 7.61 -5.29
N VAL A 102 14.46 7.07 -4.27
CA VAL A 102 14.12 5.79 -3.63
C VAL A 102 13.52 6.07 -2.25
N THR A 103 12.24 5.79 -2.10
CA THR A 103 11.52 5.94 -0.84
C THR A 103 11.85 4.83 0.14
N ASP A 104 11.68 5.10 1.43
CA ASP A 104 11.48 4.07 2.43
C ASP A 104 9.98 3.81 2.69
N SER A 105 9.65 2.80 3.51
CA SER A 105 8.25 2.47 3.83
C SER A 105 7.51 3.60 4.57
N ALA A 106 8.22 4.45 5.32
CA ALA A 106 7.62 5.55 6.07
C ALA A 106 7.11 6.65 5.13
N ALA A 107 7.97 7.12 4.21
CA ALA A 107 7.57 8.12 3.23
C ALA A 107 6.54 7.59 2.22
N ALA A 108 6.68 6.33 1.79
CA ALA A 108 5.73 5.68 0.88
C ALA A 108 4.34 5.54 1.54
N GLY A 109 4.31 4.96 2.75
CA GLY A 109 3.11 4.83 3.55
C GLY A 109 2.43 6.17 3.78
N SER A 110 3.21 7.21 4.13
CA SER A 110 2.66 8.54 4.41
C SER A 110 2.08 9.21 3.18
N SER A 111 2.61 8.93 2.00
CA SER A 111 2.03 9.45 0.74
C SER A 111 0.62 8.92 0.51
N TRP A 112 0.32 7.68 0.92
CA TRP A 112 -1.04 7.13 0.89
C TRP A 112 -1.86 7.55 2.10
N GLY A 113 -1.23 7.61 3.27
CA GLY A 113 -1.88 7.82 4.57
C GLY A 113 -2.28 9.27 4.82
N CYS A 114 -1.45 10.25 4.50
CA CYS A 114 -1.77 11.68 4.67
C CYS A 114 -1.86 12.46 3.35
N GLY A 115 -1.63 11.79 2.20
CA GLY A 115 -1.78 12.41 0.88
C GLY A 115 -0.69 13.40 0.48
N LYS A 116 0.46 13.39 1.17
CA LYS A 116 1.60 14.29 0.90
C LYS A 116 2.89 13.49 0.75
N ARG A 117 3.79 13.92 -0.14
CA ARG A 117 5.16 13.37 -0.17
C ARG A 117 5.88 13.79 1.12
N ILE A 118 6.38 12.80 1.84
CA ILE A 118 7.10 12.95 3.11
C ILE A 118 8.58 12.58 2.90
N ASN A 119 9.46 13.13 3.73
CA ASN A 119 10.89 12.78 3.73
C ASN A 119 11.08 11.34 4.22
N ASN A 120 12.11 10.66 3.72
CA ASN A 120 12.44 9.31 4.19
C ASN A 120 12.66 9.29 5.70
N GLY A 121 12.17 8.24 6.36
CA GLY A 121 12.29 8.08 7.80
C GLY A 121 11.25 8.83 8.62
N SER A 122 10.43 9.71 8.03
CA SER A 122 9.36 10.42 8.73
C SER A 122 7.98 9.82 8.44
N ILE A 123 7.06 9.89 9.41
CA ILE A 123 5.68 9.39 9.27
C ILE A 123 4.75 10.59 9.35
N CYS A 124 4.03 10.87 8.26
CA CYS A 124 3.07 11.98 8.16
C CYS A 124 3.57 13.27 8.81
N TRP A 125 4.85 13.59 8.64
CA TRP A 125 5.51 14.73 9.26
C TRP A 125 6.24 15.54 8.20
N HIS A 126 5.94 16.82 8.11
CA HIS A 126 6.45 17.69 7.06
C HIS A 126 6.55 19.12 7.56
N ASP A 127 7.59 19.86 7.16
CA ASP A 127 7.82 21.26 7.59
C ASP A 127 7.65 21.47 9.11
N GLY A 128 8.18 20.54 9.91
CA GLY A 128 8.17 20.64 11.37
C GLY A 128 6.82 20.41 12.04
N HIS A 129 5.81 19.93 11.31
CA HIS A 129 4.50 19.63 11.88
C HIS A 129 3.92 18.31 11.35
N GLU A 130 2.95 17.78 12.08
CA GLU A 130 2.18 16.63 11.65
C GLU A 130 1.19 17.00 10.53
N VAL A 131 1.07 16.12 9.54
CA VAL A 131 0.03 16.12 8.51
C VAL A 131 -1.02 15.08 8.89
N GLU A 132 -2.29 15.47 8.95
CA GLU A 132 -3.38 14.58 9.42
C GLU A 132 -3.44 13.26 8.62
N PRO A 133 -3.29 12.09 9.28
CA PRO A 133 -3.47 10.80 8.63
C PRO A 133 -4.94 10.47 8.36
N ILE A 134 -5.20 9.70 7.31
CA ILE A 134 -6.55 9.41 6.80
C ILE A 134 -7.44 8.70 7.81
N LEU A 135 -6.90 7.85 8.70
CA LEU A 135 -7.73 7.21 9.72
C LEU A 135 -8.15 8.19 10.82
N VAL A 136 -7.35 9.22 11.11
CA VAL A 136 -7.77 10.31 12.01
C VAL A 136 -8.94 11.07 11.38
N ALA A 137 -8.82 11.41 10.10
CA ALA A 137 -9.90 12.04 9.33
C ALA A 137 -11.16 11.14 9.29
N ALA A 138 -11.00 9.83 9.07
CA ALA A 138 -12.10 8.87 9.02
C ALA A 138 -12.80 8.74 10.38
N LYS A 139 -12.04 8.68 11.48
CA LYS A 139 -12.58 8.63 12.84
C LYS A 139 -13.38 9.89 13.16
N ARG A 140 -12.83 11.07 12.84
CA ARG A 140 -13.53 12.36 12.97
C ARG A 140 -14.82 12.42 12.16
N ALA A 141 -14.86 11.74 11.01
CA ALA A 141 -16.05 11.59 10.18
C ALA A 141 -17.04 10.49 10.68
N GLY A 142 -16.84 9.93 11.88
CA GLY A 142 -17.71 8.91 12.46
C GLY A 142 -17.61 7.54 11.81
N LYS A 143 -16.49 7.25 11.11
CA LYS A 143 -16.25 5.94 10.49
C LYS A 143 -15.45 5.04 11.42
N SER A 144 -15.71 3.74 11.33
CA SER A 144 -14.82 2.73 11.91
C SER A 144 -13.49 2.69 11.17
N THR A 145 -12.42 2.42 11.90
CA THR A 145 -11.03 2.46 11.44
C THR A 145 -10.30 1.19 11.83
N GLY A 146 -9.40 0.72 10.96
CA GLY A 146 -8.71 -0.55 11.18
C GLY A 146 -7.31 -0.59 10.58
N LEU A 147 -6.40 -1.26 11.27
CA LEU A 147 -5.04 -1.57 10.86
C LEU A 147 -4.79 -3.07 11.02
N VAL A 148 -4.30 -3.71 9.96
CA VAL A 148 -3.92 -5.13 10.01
C VAL A 148 -2.59 -5.27 9.30
N THR A 149 -1.64 -5.93 9.95
CA THR A 149 -0.28 -6.10 9.41
C THR A 149 0.34 -7.41 9.87
N THR A 150 1.28 -7.93 9.07
CA THR A 150 2.21 -8.98 9.49
C THR A 150 3.47 -8.41 10.17
N ALA A 151 3.64 -7.09 10.18
CA ALA A 151 4.71 -6.43 10.93
C ALA A 151 4.26 -6.09 12.36
N ARG A 152 5.02 -5.22 13.03
CA ARG A 152 4.55 -4.56 14.25
C ARG A 152 3.46 -3.57 13.89
N ILE A 153 2.42 -3.41 14.72
CA ILE A 153 1.38 -2.40 14.48
C ILE A 153 1.94 -0.97 14.47
N THR A 154 3.08 -0.76 15.12
CA THR A 154 3.87 0.48 15.18
C THR A 154 4.85 0.65 14.03
N HIS A 155 5.02 -0.37 13.17
CA HIS A 155 5.92 -0.28 12.02
C HIS A 155 5.45 0.81 11.05
N ALA A 156 6.38 1.34 10.25
CA ALA A 156 6.15 2.51 9.39
C ALA A 156 4.89 2.44 8.52
N THR A 157 4.64 1.31 7.87
CA THR A 157 3.53 1.13 6.92
C THR A 157 2.14 1.26 7.58
N PRO A 158 1.79 0.52 8.65
CA PRO A 158 0.54 0.75 9.37
C PRO A 158 0.51 2.11 10.08
N ALA A 159 1.63 2.54 10.68
CA ALA A 159 1.71 3.81 11.41
C ALA A 159 1.37 5.01 10.52
N ALA A 160 1.75 5.00 9.25
CA ALA A 160 1.46 6.08 8.31
C ALA A 160 -0.03 6.35 8.06
N PHE A 161 -0.93 5.46 8.45
CA PHE A 161 -2.37 5.67 8.31
C PHE A 161 -3.01 6.33 9.52
N ILE A 162 -2.33 6.35 10.67
CA ILE A 162 -2.91 6.76 11.95
C ILE A 162 -2.02 7.70 12.76
N ALA A 163 -0.71 7.75 12.55
CA ALA A 163 0.25 8.46 13.38
C ALA A 163 1.04 9.52 12.58
N GLY A 164 1.60 10.49 13.30
CA GLY A 164 2.49 11.52 12.79
C GLY A 164 3.68 11.71 13.72
N VAL A 165 4.89 11.41 13.23
CA VAL A 165 6.15 11.53 13.99
C VAL A 165 7.32 11.90 13.07
N PRO A 166 8.29 12.68 13.55
CA PRO A 166 9.46 13.06 12.75
C PRO A 166 10.36 11.87 12.41
N SER A 167 10.33 10.79 13.20
CA SER A 167 11.09 9.57 12.96
C SER A 167 10.22 8.33 13.11
N ARG A 168 10.29 7.43 12.12
CA ARG A 168 9.65 6.11 12.12
C ARG A 168 10.10 5.19 13.25
N ASN A 169 11.21 5.53 13.91
CA ASN A 169 11.74 4.77 15.05
C ASN A 169 11.10 5.18 16.38
N MET A 170 10.23 6.20 16.40
CA MET A 170 9.47 6.61 17.59
C MET A 170 8.28 5.66 17.83
N GLU A 171 8.52 4.35 17.85
CA GLU A 171 7.47 3.34 17.92
C GLU A 171 6.66 3.38 19.23
N ASP A 172 7.26 3.80 20.35
CA ASP A 172 6.55 4.04 21.60
C ASP A 172 5.51 5.17 21.47
N GLU A 173 5.87 6.24 20.77
CA GLU A 173 4.97 7.37 20.51
C GLU A 173 3.89 6.97 19.49
N ILE A 174 4.24 6.19 18.48
CA ILE A 174 3.28 5.64 17.52
C ILE A 174 2.26 4.74 18.25
N ALA A 175 2.70 3.90 19.20
CA ALA A 175 1.81 3.06 19.99
C ALA A 175 0.82 3.90 20.80
N ARG A 176 1.30 4.96 21.46
CA ARG A 176 0.44 5.91 22.18
C ARG A 176 -0.57 6.57 21.24
N GLN A 177 -0.13 7.07 20.08
CA GLN A 177 -1.02 7.69 19.10
C GLN A 177 -2.08 6.72 18.55
N ILE A 178 -1.75 5.44 18.35
CA ILE A 178 -2.73 4.41 17.95
C ILE A 178 -3.86 4.31 18.99
N LEU A 179 -3.52 4.34 20.27
CA LEU A 179 -4.48 4.23 21.38
C LEU A 179 -5.27 5.54 21.58
N ASP A 180 -4.59 6.69 21.57
CA ASP A 180 -5.19 8.02 21.74
C ASP A 180 -6.19 8.34 20.63
N ARG A 181 -5.82 8.04 19.38
CA ARG A 181 -6.65 8.33 18.20
C ARG A 181 -7.78 7.33 18.03
N GLY A 182 -7.83 6.31 18.90
CA GLY A 182 -8.95 5.42 19.06
C GLY A 182 -9.24 4.57 17.84
N VAL A 183 -8.21 3.97 17.25
CA VAL A 183 -8.41 2.94 16.21
C VAL A 183 -9.35 1.85 16.74
N ASP A 184 -10.30 1.41 15.92
CA ASP A 184 -11.29 0.41 16.37
C ASP A 184 -10.69 -1.00 16.37
N VAL A 185 -9.85 -1.30 15.38
CA VAL A 185 -9.16 -2.59 15.26
C VAL A 185 -7.69 -2.37 14.88
N ALA A 186 -6.74 -2.88 15.67
CA ALA A 186 -5.33 -2.95 15.28
C ALA A 186 -4.80 -4.37 15.50
N LEU A 187 -4.37 -5.06 14.45
CA LEU A 187 -3.90 -6.45 14.51
C LEU A 187 -2.51 -6.59 13.88
N GLY A 188 -1.58 -7.20 14.61
CA GLY A 188 -0.23 -7.49 14.12
C GLY A 188 0.68 -8.04 15.22
N GLY A 189 1.97 -7.78 15.12
CA GLY A 189 2.93 -7.98 16.21
C GLY A 189 3.24 -6.67 16.95
N GLY A 190 4.32 -6.64 17.72
CA GLY A 190 4.83 -5.44 18.40
C GLY A 190 4.36 -5.34 19.84
N ALA A 191 4.18 -6.47 20.53
CA ALA A 191 3.74 -6.53 21.92
C ALA A 191 4.60 -5.68 22.86
N VAL A 192 5.89 -5.53 22.58
CA VAL A 192 6.85 -4.76 23.39
C VAL A 192 6.48 -3.28 23.52
N PHE A 193 5.75 -2.72 22.55
CA PHE A 193 5.34 -1.31 22.55
C PHE A 193 4.01 -1.07 23.26
N LEU A 194 3.32 -2.13 23.68
CA LEU A 194 2.08 -2.06 24.48
C LEU A 194 2.35 -2.56 25.89
N THR A 195 3.15 -1.77 26.62
CA THR A 195 3.50 -2.07 28.02
C THR A 195 2.26 -2.08 28.91
N PRO A 196 2.28 -2.83 30.04
CA PRO A 196 1.18 -2.83 30.99
C PRO A 196 0.80 -1.43 31.48
N ASP A 197 1.80 -0.57 31.73
CA ASP A 197 1.59 0.81 32.18
C ASP A 197 0.84 1.63 31.12
N LEU A 198 1.26 1.55 29.85
CA LEU A 198 0.56 2.23 28.77
C LEU A 198 -0.88 1.72 28.64
N LEU A 199 -1.09 0.41 28.68
CA LEU A 199 -2.43 -0.18 28.55
C LEU A 199 -3.35 0.17 29.72
N ALA A 200 -2.81 0.38 30.92
CA ALA A 200 -3.58 0.81 32.09
C ALA A 200 -4.23 2.19 31.89
N GLU A 201 -3.65 3.05 31.04
CA GLU A 201 -4.23 4.35 30.66
C GLU A 201 -5.47 4.21 29.74
N TYR A 202 -5.68 3.02 29.14
CA TYR A 202 -6.77 2.77 28.18
C TYR A 202 -7.64 1.55 28.55
N PRO A 203 -8.36 1.57 29.69
CA PRO A 203 -9.13 0.43 30.19
C PRO A 203 -10.27 -0.05 29.26
N GLY A 204 -10.67 0.78 28.27
CA GLY A 204 -11.67 0.43 27.26
C GLY A 204 -11.13 -0.28 26.02
N VAL A 205 -9.85 -0.70 26.00
CA VAL A 205 -9.25 -1.47 24.90
C VAL A 205 -9.21 -2.95 25.26
N THR A 206 -9.84 -3.78 24.46
CA THR A 206 -9.66 -5.23 24.55
C THR A 206 -8.35 -5.60 23.87
N VAL A 207 -7.43 -6.20 24.63
CA VAL A 207 -6.15 -6.67 24.09
C VAL A 207 -6.17 -8.18 23.95
N VAL A 208 -5.80 -8.68 22.76
CA VAL A 208 -5.67 -10.12 22.48
C VAL A 208 -4.24 -10.44 22.03
N ARG A 209 -3.77 -11.62 22.42
CA ARG A 209 -2.39 -12.09 22.20
C ARG A 209 -2.32 -13.42 21.45
N THR A 210 -3.45 -14.13 21.29
CA THR A 210 -3.49 -15.40 20.55
C THR A 210 -4.64 -15.43 19.54
N ALA A 211 -4.59 -16.38 18.61
CA ALA A 211 -5.65 -16.59 17.63
C ALA A 211 -6.98 -16.99 18.29
N GLU A 212 -6.94 -17.78 19.36
CA GLU A 212 -8.10 -18.21 20.13
C GLU A 212 -8.77 -17.02 20.81
N GLN A 213 -7.97 -16.15 21.45
CA GLN A 213 -8.47 -14.92 22.05
C GLN A 213 -9.08 -13.99 21.00
N LEU A 214 -8.47 -13.85 19.83
CA LEU A 214 -9.03 -13.07 18.72
C LEU A 214 -10.38 -13.64 18.25
N ARG A 215 -10.47 -14.96 18.05
CA ARG A 215 -11.72 -15.63 17.65
C ARG A 215 -12.81 -15.43 18.70
N ALA A 216 -12.49 -15.59 19.99
CA ALA A 216 -13.40 -15.36 21.09
C ALA A 216 -13.84 -13.89 21.19
N ALA A 217 -12.95 -12.96 20.84
CA ALA A 217 -13.22 -11.52 20.89
C ALA A 217 -13.99 -11.00 19.66
N SER A 218 -14.28 -11.83 18.65
CA SER A 218 -14.93 -11.41 17.38
C SER A 218 -16.33 -10.79 17.55
N SER A 219 -17.01 -11.06 18.67
CA SER A 219 -18.30 -10.47 19.04
C SER A 219 -18.18 -9.28 20.01
N THR A 220 -16.97 -8.96 20.45
CA THR A 220 -16.72 -7.87 21.39
C THR A 220 -17.04 -6.53 20.73
N ARG A 221 -17.90 -5.75 21.38
CA ARG A 221 -18.13 -4.36 20.98
C ARG A 221 -17.07 -3.48 21.64
N GLY A 222 -16.41 -2.64 20.84
CA GLY A 222 -15.40 -1.70 21.34
C GLY A 222 -14.10 -1.78 20.54
N ARG A 223 -13.04 -1.20 21.11
CA ARG A 223 -11.72 -1.18 20.49
C ARG A 223 -10.99 -2.49 20.78
N LEU A 224 -10.39 -3.07 19.74
CA LEU A 224 -9.67 -4.34 19.80
C LEU A 224 -8.24 -4.16 19.30
N VAL A 225 -7.26 -4.52 20.13
CA VAL A 225 -5.84 -4.52 19.76
C VAL A 225 -5.27 -5.92 19.91
N GLY A 226 -4.90 -6.53 18.79
CA GLY A 226 -4.27 -7.84 18.71
C GLY A 226 -2.78 -7.73 18.44
N VAL A 227 -1.96 -8.16 19.38
CA VAL A 227 -0.49 -8.16 19.27
C VAL A 227 0.05 -9.54 19.62
N PHE A 228 0.36 -10.33 18.60
CA PHE A 228 0.56 -11.78 18.73
C PHE A 228 2.03 -12.20 18.93
N THR A 229 2.97 -11.28 18.73
CA THR A 229 4.41 -11.49 18.92
C THR A 229 5.06 -10.23 19.50
N ASP A 230 6.22 -10.38 20.14
CA ASP A 230 7.00 -9.26 20.69
C ASP A 230 7.45 -8.27 19.62
N SER A 231 7.80 -8.77 18.43
CA SER A 231 8.23 -7.95 17.30
C SER A 231 7.31 -8.18 16.10
N HIS A 232 7.83 -8.35 14.89
CA HIS A 232 7.03 -8.70 13.72
C HIS A 232 6.36 -10.08 13.89
N MET A 233 5.30 -10.35 13.11
CA MET A 233 4.77 -11.71 13.01
C MET A 233 5.82 -12.62 12.37
N SER A 234 5.76 -13.92 12.67
CA SER A 234 6.60 -14.92 11.99
C SER A 234 6.38 -14.90 10.47
N TYR A 235 7.44 -15.15 9.72
CA TYR A 235 7.36 -15.34 8.27
C TYR A 235 6.51 -16.56 7.93
N GLU A 236 5.97 -16.58 6.71
CA GLU A 236 5.05 -17.64 6.28
C GLU A 236 5.63 -19.05 6.41
N LEU A 237 6.93 -19.23 6.11
CA LEU A 237 7.59 -20.53 6.23
C LEU A 237 7.89 -20.95 7.67
N ASP A 238 7.93 -19.98 8.59
CA ASP A 238 8.27 -20.20 10.01
C ASP A 238 7.01 -20.27 10.88
N ARG A 239 5.83 -20.07 10.30
CA ARG A 239 4.57 -20.10 11.03
C ARG A 239 4.17 -21.55 11.31
N PRO A 240 3.85 -21.89 12.58
CA PRO A 240 3.22 -23.19 12.85
C PRO A 240 1.90 -23.26 12.09
N GLU A 241 1.57 -24.43 11.54
CA GLU A 241 0.28 -24.65 10.88
C GLU A 241 -0.85 -24.34 11.87
N THR A 242 -1.78 -23.48 11.46
CA THR A 242 -2.92 -23.01 12.26
C THR A 242 -4.23 -23.64 11.82
#